data_AF-A0A9P6B5N9-F1
#
_entry.id   AF-A0A9P6B5N9-F1
#
_cell.length_a   1.000
_cell.length_b   1.000
_cell.length_c   1.000
_cell.angle_alpha   90.00
_cell.angle_beta   90.00
_cell.angle_gamma   90.00
#
_symmetry.space_group_name_H-M   'P 1'
#
loop_
_entity.id
_entity.type
_entity.pdbx_description
1 polymer ?
#
loop_
_entity_poly.entity_id
_entity_poly.type
_entity_poly.pdbx_seq_one_letter_code
_entity_poly.pdbx_strand_id
1 'polypeptide(L)'
;MVRTCGYMVSPSPWLLQEVKCTYAQGHQLVSHTWSHPDLTKPSFDQIHNEMWRIEQALERIVGVSPAFIRLPYRNYNNLVREVAKQRNQSVHHVGFEHRRLPRSRCCTIEKVYAVAKNPRNILALNHETYSGTAETIVSYAIKVLQRKGYRLVTVAECPGGLAPYQWTAPPQTSVPSWTC
;
A
#
# COMPACT_ATOMS: atom_id res chain seq x y z
N MET A 1 0.35 0.65 -10.07
CA MET A 1 -0.70 0.24 -9.08
C MET A 1 0.00 -0.24 -7.80
N VAL A 2 -0.44 0.23 -6.63
CA VAL A 2 0.21 -0.01 -5.32
C VAL A 2 -0.61 -1.00 -4.50
N ARG A 3 0.05 -1.98 -3.87
CA ARG A 3 -0.54 -2.81 -2.80
C ARG A 3 0.17 -2.53 -1.49
N THR A 4 -0.59 -2.39 -0.40
CA THR A 4 -0.05 -2.02 0.91
C THR A 4 -0.05 -3.24 1.83
N CYS A 5 1.12 -3.75 2.20
CA CYS A 5 1.25 -4.96 3.00
C CYS A 5 1.33 -4.58 4.48
N GLY A 6 0.23 -4.72 5.21
CA GLY A 6 0.23 -4.63 6.67
C GLY A 6 -0.33 -5.90 7.28
N TYR A 7 -1.64 -6.10 7.10
CA TYR A 7 -2.32 -7.36 7.43
C TYR A 7 -1.99 -8.52 6.49
N MET A 8 -1.26 -8.24 5.40
CA MET A 8 -0.94 -9.20 4.34
C MET A 8 0.38 -9.97 4.60
N VAL A 9 0.81 -10.15 5.85
CA VAL A 9 2.00 -10.97 6.17
C VAL A 9 1.76 -11.98 7.32
N SER A 10 0.50 -12.37 7.54
CA SER A 10 0.17 -13.57 8.32
C SER A 10 0.83 -14.83 7.70
N PRO A 11 1.21 -15.86 8.49
CA PRO A 11 1.95 -17.05 8.02
C PRO A 11 1.18 -17.98 7.06
N SER A 12 0.11 -17.51 6.41
CA SER A 12 -0.58 -18.32 5.43
C SER A 12 0.29 -18.45 4.16
N PRO A 13 0.56 -19.68 3.68
CA PRO A 13 1.37 -19.90 2.47
C PRO A 13 0.82 -19.16 1.24
N TRP A 14 -0.50 -18.99 1.18
CA TRP A 14 -1.17 -18.23 0.12
C TRP A 14 -0.76 -16.75 0.10
N LEU A 15 -0.59 -16.14 1.27
CA LEU A 15 -0.29 -14.73 1.40
C LEU A 15 1.16 -14.41 1.06
N LEU A 16 2.08 -15.32 1.42
CA LEU A 16 3.46 -15.29 0.95
C LEU A 16 3.53 -15.28 -0.58
N GLN A 17 2.75 -16.16 -1.22
CA GLN A 17 2.68 -16.27 -2.67
C GLN A 17 2.07 -15.01 -3.30
N GLU A 18 1.02 -14.43 -2.71
CA GLU A 18 0.42 -13.17 -3.17
C GLU A 18 1.44 -12.02 -3.17
N VAL A 19 2.25 -11.88 -2.12
CA VAL A 19 3.30 -10.84 -2.05
C VAL A 19 4.33 -11.04 -3.17
N LYS A 20 4.80 -12.27 -3.36
CA LYS A 20 5.76 -12.60 -4.44
C LYS A 20 5.17 -12.35 -5.83
N CYS A 21 3.96 -12.81 -6.10
CA CYS A 21 3.27 -12.59 -7.38
C CYS A 21 3.04 -11.10 -7.64
N THR A 22 2.57 -10.36 -6.64
CA THR A 22 2.35 -8.92 -6.72
C THR A 22 3.64 -8.20 -7.13
N TYR A 23 4.75 -8.50 -6.43
CA TYR A 23 6.05 -7.92 -6.74
C TYR A 23 6.56 -8.29 -8.14
N ALA A 24 6.48 -9.58 -8.51
CA ALA A 24 6.92 -10.08 -9.80
C ALA A 24 6.12 -9.50 -10.99
N GLN A 25 4.87 -9.10 -10.77
CA GLN A 25 4.03 -8.41 -11.75
C GLN A 25 4.34 -6.89 -11.86
N GLY A 26 5.36 -6.39 -11.16
CA GLY A 26 5.78 -4.99 -11.21
C GLY A 26 4.92 -4.05 -10.35
N HIS A 27 4.11 -4.58 -9.43
CA HIS A 27 3.43 -3.75 -8.44
C HIS A 27 4.41 -3.28 -7.37
N GLN A 28 4.24 -2.05 -6.91
CA GLN A 28 5.00 -1.53 -5.78
C GLN A 28 4.39 -2.00 -4.46
N LEU A 29 5.24 -2.57 -3.61
CA LEU A 29 4.95 -2.92 -2.22
C LEU A 29 5.39 -1.79 -1.30
N VAL A 30 4.52 -1.39 -0.36
CA VAL A 30 4.77 -0.30 0.58
C VAL A 30 4.36 -0.69 1.99
N SER A 31 4.93 -0.01 2.99
CA SER A 31 4.61 -0.26 4.40
C SER A 31 3.18 0.17 4.75
N HIS A 32 2.52 -0.62 5.59
CA HIS A 32 1.21 -0.28 6.16
C HIS A 32 1.06 -0.69 7.62
N THR A 33 2.18 -0.72 8.37
CA THR A 33 2.30 -1.25 9.74
C THR A 33 1.95 -2.73 9.87
N TRP A 34 2.38 -3.38 10.94
CA TRP A 34 2.19 -4.81 11.14
C TRP A 34 0.74 -5.17 11.53
N SER A 35 0.19 -4.48 12.53
CA SER A 35 -1.11 -4.80 13.13
C SER A 35 -2.21 -3.78 12.81
N HIS A 36 -1.91 -2.79 11.96
CA HIS A 36 -2.83 -1.69 11.62
C HIS A 36 -3.34 -0.88 12.84
N PRO A 37 -2.48 -0.50 13.81
CA PRO A 37 -2.91 0.31 14.93
C PRO A 37 -3.09 1.78 14.51
N ASP A 38 -3.86 2.53 15.29
CA ASP A 38 -3.79 3.99 15.22
C ASP A 38 -2.46 4.45 15.83
N LEU A 39 -1.51 4.82 14.97
CA LEU A 39 -0.14 5.17 15.36
C LEU A 39 -0.03 6.43 16.22
N THR A 40 -1.13 7.17 16.43
CA THR A 40 -1.14 8.33 17.33
C THR A 40 -1.19 7.98 18.82
N LYS A 41 -1.51 6.71 19.15
CA LYS A 41 -1.67 6.19 20.51
C LYS A 41 -0.43 5.48 21.10
N PRO A 42 0.29 4.62 20.35
CA PRO A 42 1.43 3.89 20.88
C PRO A 42 2.65 4.76 21.17
N SER A 43 3.59 4.22 21.96
CA SER A 43 4.90 4.83 22.21
C SER A 43 5.80 4.81 20.96
N PHE A 44 6.92 5.54 21.03
CA PHE A 44 7.93 5.55 19.97
C PHE A 44 8.37 4.12 19.59
N ASP A 45 8.75 3.30 20.57
CA ASP A 45 9.22 1.93 20.34
C ASP A 45 8.16 1.04 19.71
N GLN A 46 6.89 1.23 20.10
CA GLN A 46 5.77 0.49 19.53
C GLN A 46 5.53 0.89 18.06
N ILE A 47 5.58 2.19 17.72
CA ILE A 47 5.50 2.67 16.33
C ILE A 47 6.67 2.11 15.51
N HIS A 48 7.88 2.15 16.06
CA HIS A 48 9.07 1.60 15.42
C HIS A 48 8.91 0.11 15.15
N ASN A 49 8.41 -0.65 16.13
CA ASN A 49 8.20 -2.10 16.00
C ASN A 49 7.19 -2.43 14.89
N GLU A 50 6.10 -1.67 14.79
CA GLU A 50 5.08 -1.82 13.76
C GLU A 50 5.62 -1.63 12.34
N MET A 51 6.49 -0.65 12.13
CA MET A 51 7.11 -0.39 10.83
C MET A 51 8.23 -1.40 10.52
N TRP A 52 9.07 -1.69 11.52
CA TRP A 52 10.19 -2.60 11.39
C TRP A 52 9.78 -4.02 11.00
N ARG A 53 8.72 -4.57 11.61
CA ARG A 53 8.26 -5.94 11.29
C ARG A 53 7.88 -6.09 9.82
N ILE A 54 7.27 -5.07 9.22
CA ILE A 54 6.92 -5.08 7.79
C ILE A 54 8.16 -4.99 6.91
N GLU A 55 9.16 -4.20 7.30
CA GLU A 55 10.43 -4.13 6.57
C GLU A 55 11.14 -5.49 6.58
N GLN A 56 11.26 -6.12 7.75
CA GLN A 56 11.85 -7.46 7.85
C GLN A 56 11.10 -8.49 7.02
N ALA A 57 9.77 -8.40 6.98
CA ALA A 57 8.96 -9.30 6.16
C ALA A 57 9.24 -9.09 4.66
N LEU A 58 9.21 -7.85 4.17
CA LEU A 58 9.43 -7.57 2.75
C LEU A 58 10.87 -7.89 2.32
N GLU A 59 11.85 -7.60 3.15
CA GLU A 59 13.24 -8.01 2.95
C GLU A 59 13.35 -9.52 2.75
N ARG A 60 12.73 -10.31 3.62
CA ARG A 60 12.80 -11.77 3.54
C ARG A 60 12.09 -12.33 2.32
N ILE A 61 10.88 -11.84 2.06
CA ILE A 61 9.96 -12.44 1.09
C ILE A 61 10.35 -12.11 -0.35
N VAL A 62 10.75 -10.87 -0.60
CA VAL A 62 11.03 -10.33 -1.95
C VAL A 62 12.32 -9.52 -2.01
N GLY A 63 13.05 -9.37 -0.90
CA GLY A 63 14.35 -8.72 -0.92
C GLY A 63 14.30 -7.20 -0.98
N VAL A 64 13.27 -6.54 -0.46
CA VAL A 64 13.12 -5.08 -0.59
C VAL A 64 12.83 -4.38 0.73
N SER A 65 13.41 -3.18 0.91
CA SER A 65 13.00 -2.27 1.98
C SER A 65 12.12 -1.13 1.44
N PRO A 66 10.87 -0.97 1.91
CA PRO A 66 9.95 0.03 1.40
C PRO A 66 10.42 1.46 1.69
N ALA A 67 10.42 2.33 0.66
CA ALA A 67 10.68 3.77 0.81
C ALA A 67 9.43 4.59 1.17
N PHE A 68 8.27 3.95 1.23
CA PHE A 68 6.96 4.60 1.40
C PHE A 68 6.15 3.90 2.48
N ILE A 69 5.39 4.70 3.24
CA ILE A 69 4.37 4.21 4.16
C ILE A 69 3.02 4.88 3.88
N ARG A 70 1.96 4.07 3.89
CA ARG A 70 0.59 4.55 4.03
C ARG A 70 0.19 4.33 5.48
N LEU A 71 -0.18 5.36 6.21
CA LEU A 71 -0.52 5.21 7.64
C LEU A 71 -1.94 4.63 7.81
N PRO A 72 -2.14 3.69 8.75
CA PRO A 72 -3.47 3.27 9.17
C PRO A 72 -4.37 4.47 9.52
N TYR A 73 -5.63 4.40 9.08
CA TYR A 73 -6.64 5.46 9.29
C TYR A 73 -6.29 6.86 8.76
N ARG A 74 -5.10 7.05 8.15
CA ARG A 74 -4.48 8.35 7.84
C ARG A 74 -4.18 9.19 9.08
N ASN A 75 -4.15 8.60 10.27
CA ASN A 75 -3.87 9.31 11.52
C ASN A 75 -2.36 9.42 11.73
N TYR A 76 -1.91 10.60 12.16
CA TYR A 76 -0.51 10.84 12.54
C TYR A 76 -0.39 12.05 13.47
N ASN A 77 0.68 12.06 14.26
CA ASN A 77 1.12 13.18 15.08
C ASN A 77 2.61 13.45 14.81
N ASN A 78 3.24 14.34 15.59
CA ASN A 78 4.65 14.67 15.42
C ASN A 78 5.56 13.43 15.57
N LEU A 79 5.25 12.57 16.55
CA LEU A 79 6.01 11.36 16.81
C LEU A 79 5.99 10.39 15.62
N VAL A 80 4.82 10.17 15.01
CA VAL A 80 4.69 9.32 13.82
C VAL A 80 5.51 9.88 12.65
N ARG A 81 5.51 11.20 12.44
CA ARG A 81 6.32 11.84 11.39
C ARG A 81 7.82 11.71 11.66
N GLU A 82 8.22 11.83 12.92
CA GLU A 82 9.62 11.66 13.33
C GLU A 82 10.10 10.23 13.06
N VAL A 83 9.34 9.22 13.48
CA VAL A 83 9.69 7.82 13.23
C VAL A 83 9.77 7.54 11.72
N ALA A 84 8.79 7.99 10.94
CA ALA A 84 8.82 7.82 9.48
C ALA A 84 10.06 8.48 8.84
N LYS A 85 10.44 9.67 9.30
CA LYS A 85 11.65 10.37 8.84
C LYS A 85 12.93 9.62 9.24
N GLN A 86 13.04 9.15 10.47
CA GLN A 86 14.20 8.37 10.93
C GLN A 86 14.37 7.07 10.14
N ARG A 87 13.27 6.46 9.71
CA ARG A 87 13.27 5.28 8.83
C ARG A 87 13.39 5.62 7.35
N ASN A 88 13.57 6.88 6.96
CA ASN A 88 13.60 7.33 5.56
C ASN A 88 12.39 6.86 4.72
N GLN A 89 11.20 6.82 5.34
CA GLN A 89 9.94 6.47 4.67
C GLN A 89 9.09 7.70 4.42
N SER A 90 8.77 7.93 3.15
CA SER A 90 7.85 8.99 2.74
C SER A 90 6.42 8.62 3.12
N VAL A 91 5.77 9.49 3.90
CA VAL A 91 4.35 9.33 4.27
C VAL A 91 3.48 9.76 3.09
N HIS A 92 2.74 8.83 2.50
CA HIS A 92 1.84 9.14 1.40
C HIS A 92 0.38 9.01 1.81
N HIS A 93 -0.36 10.10 1.58
CA HIS A 93 -1.80 10.14 1.70
C HIS A 93 -2.44 9.96 0.33
N VAL A 94 -3.53 9.21 0.32
CA VAL A 94 -4.38 9.00 -0.85
C VAL A 94 -5.23 10.24 -1.12
N GLY A 95 -5.36 10.61 -2.39
CA GLY A 95 -6.14 11.77 -2.83
C GLY A 95 -7.63 11.47 -3.07
N PHE A 96 -7.99 10.18 -3.26
CA PHE A 96 -9.36 9.76 -3.51
C PHE A 96 -9.68 8.44 -2.79
N GLU A 97 -10.75 8.39 -2.00
CA GLU A 97 -11.22 7.18 -1.29
C GLU A 97 -12.64 6.80 -1.72
N HIS A 98 -12.81 5.55 -2.15
CA HIS A 98 -14.11 5.00 -2.54
C HIS A 98 -15.01 4.67 -1.32
N ARG A 99 -14.41 4.45 -0.14
CA ARG A 99 -15.02 3.79 1.04
C ARG A 99 -16.04 4.61 1.84
N ARG A 100 -16.36 5.87 1.47
CA ARG A 100 -17.37 6.68 2.20
C ARG A 100 -18.82 6.39 1.79
N LEU A 101 -19.19 5.19 1.35
CA LEU A 101 -20.58 4.90 0.96
C LEU A 101 -21.08 3.47 1.26
N PRO A 102 -22.41 3.29 1.42
CA PRO A 102 -23.05 1.98 1.61
C PRO A 102 -22.76 1.05 0.43
N ARG A 103 -22.86 -0.26 0.68
CA ARG A 103 -22.57 -1.40 -0.23
C ARG A 103 -23.39 -1.45 -1.56
N SER A 104 -23.99 -0.36 -2.03
CA SER A 104 -24.70 -0.34 -3.32
C SER A 104 -23.73 -0.11 -4.48
N ARG A 105 -23.62 -1.13 -5.34
CA ARG A 105 -22.79 -1.18 -6.56
C ARG A 105 -23.03 -0.01 -7.53
N CYS A 106 -24.19 0.64 -7.51
CA CYS A 106 -24.57 1.68 -8.47
C CYS A 106 -23.88 3.04 -8.23
N CYS A 107 -23.71 3.47 -6.97
CA CYS A 107 -23.19 4.82 -6.66
C CYS A 107 -21.65 4.94 -6.71
N THR A 108 -20.99 3.81 -6.91
CA THR A 108 -19.54 3.62 -6.81
C THR A 108 -18.84 4.04 -8.11
N ILE A 109 -19.37 3.52 -9.21
CA ILE A 109 -18.86 3.72 -10.57
C ILE A 109 -19.04 5.17 -11.03
N GLU A 110 -20.18 5.79 -10.74
CA GLU A 110 -20.43 7.21 -11.05
C GLU A 110 -19.47 8.16 -10.34
N LYS A 111 -18.97 7.80 -9.14
CA LYS A 111 -17.95 8.61 -8.44
C LYS A 111 -16.54 8.41 -8.96
N VAL A 112 -16.21 7.21 -9.48
CA VAL A 112 -15.00 7.02 -10.31
C VAL A 112 -15.07 7.93 -11.54
N TYR A 113 -16.26 8.08 -12.14
CA TYR A 113 -16.48 9.10 -13.17
C TYR A 113 -16.38 10.52 -12.64
N ALA A 114 -16.90 10.82 -11.44
CA ALA A 114 -16.88 12.16 -10.84
C ALA A 114 -15.48 12.67 -10.43
N VAL A 115 -14.44 11.83 -10.45
CA VAL A 115 -13.03 12.28 -10.51
C VAL A 115 -12.74 13.11 -11.79
N ALA A 116 -13.74 13.25 -12.69
CA ALA A 116 -13.85 14.20 -13.80
C ALA A 116 -13.81 15.70 -13.43
N LYS A 117 -12.89 16.11 -12.57
CA LYS A 117 -12.28 17.46 -12.68
C LYS A 117 -10.93 17.42 -13.41
N ASN A 118 -10.57 16.27 -13.99
CA ASN A 118 -9.30 16.00 -14.67
C ASN A 118 -8.06 16.53 -13.90
N PRO A 119 -7.89 16.20 -12.61
CA PRO A 119 -6.66 16.55 -11.91
C PRO A 119 -5.46 15.89 -12.59
N ARG A 120 -4.31 16.58 -12.64
CA ARG A 120 -3.10 16.07 -13.29
C ARG A 120 -2.66 14.70 -12.75
N ASN A 121 -2.82 14.47 -11.45
CA ASN A 121 -2.44 13.24 -10.74
C ASN A 121 -3.56 12.76 -9.82
N ILE A 122 -3.76 11.44 -9.70
CA ILE A 122 -4.75 10.81 -8.81
C ILE A 122 -4.08 9.66 -8.06
N LEU A 123 -4.16 9.67 -6.72
CA LEU A 123 -3.83 8.52 -5.87
C LEU A 123 -5.12 7.91 -5.31
N ALA A 124 -5.55 6.79 -5.88
CA ALA A 124 -6.78 6.09 -5.49
C ALA A 124 -6.55 5.13 -4.32
N LEU A 125 -7.41 5.20 -3.31
CA LEU A 125 -7.48 4.25 -2.20
C LEU A 125 -8.51 3.17 -2.47
N ASN A 126 -8.03 1.93 -2.52
CA ASN A 126 -8.84 0.73 -2.61
C ASN A 126 -8.43 -0.24 -1.51
N HIS A 127 -9.28 -1.22 -1.25
CA HIS A 127 -9.00 -2.33 -0.33
C HIS A 127 -9.37 -3.63 -1.03
N GLU A 128 -8.37 -4.48 -1.24
CA GLU A 128 -8.44 -5.78 -1.90
C GLU A 128 -9.10 -6.88 -1.05
N THR A 129 -9.32 -6.62 0.24
CA THR A 129 -10.03 -7.52 1.17
C THR A 129 -11.52 -7.69 0.84
N TYR A 130 -12.04 -6.96 -0.14
CA TYR A 130 -13.39 -7.11 -0.66
C TYR A 130 -13.33 -7.54 -2.13
N SER A 131 -13.81 -8.74 -2.45
CA SER A 131 -13.78 -9.30 -3.83
C SER A 131 -14.37 -8.35 -4.87
N GLY A 132 -15.49 -7.70 -4.54
CA GLY A 132 -16.11 -6.69 -5.41
C GLY A 132 -15.21 -5.51 -5.77
N THR A 133 -14.27 -5.12 -4.90
CA THR A 133 -13.29 -4.07 -5.21
C THR A 133 -12.33 -4.50 -6.30
N ALA A 134 -11.70 -5.67 -6.13
CA ALA A 134 -10.70 -6.16 -7.07
C ALA A 134 -11.32 -6.55 -8.42
N GLU A 135 -12.43 -7.27 -8.41
CA GLU A 135 -13.02 -7.86 -9.62
C GLU A 135 -13.87 -6.87 -10.41
N THR A 136 -14.64 -6.01 -9.72
CA THR A 136 -15.59 -5.11 -10.37
C THR A 136 -15.07 -3.68 -10.45
N ILE A 137 -14.74 -3.08 -9.30
CA ILE A 137 -14.44 -1.64 -9.23
C ILE A 137 -13.12 -1.32 -9.94
N VAL A 138 -12.05 -2.05 -9.61
CA VAL A 138 -10.71 -1.81 -10.17
C VAL A 138 -10.69 -2.08 -11.67
N SER A 139 -11.24 -3.21 -12.12
CA SER A 139 -11.35 -3.55 -13.55
C SER A 139 -12.05 -2.46 -14.37
N TYR A 140 -13.11 -1.88 -13.81
CA TYR A 140 -13.83 -0.79 -14.44
C TYR A 140 -13.04 0.52 -14.43
N ALA A 141 -12.49 0.89 -13.28
CA ALA A 141 -11.74 2.13 -13.09
C ALA A 141 -10.51 2.21 -14.00
N ILE A 142 -9.80 1.09 -14.20
CA ILE A 142 -8.67 1.00 -15.14
C ILE A 142 -9.09 1.43 -16.54
N LYS A 143 -10.17 0.85 -17.07
CA LYS A 143 -10.67 1.15 -18.43
C LYS A 143 -11.07 2.62 -18.57
N VAL A 144 -11.74 3.18 -17.56
CA VAL A 144 -12.16 4.60 -17.57
C VAL A 144 -10.95 5.54 -17.53
N LEU A 145 -10.00 5.28 -16.63
CA LEU A 145 -8.80 6.12 -16.47
C LEU A 145 -7.92 6.08 -17.73
N GLN A 146 -7.73 4.90 -18.34
CA GLN A 146 -6.99 4.77 -19.60
C GLN A 146 -7.68 5.52 -20.75
N ARG A 147 -9.01 5.41 -20.89
CA ARG A 147 -9.77 6.18 -21.90
C ARG A 147 -9.67 7.69 -21.72
N LYS A 148 -9.44 8.16 -20.49
CA LYS A 148 -9.20 9.58 -20.18
C LYS A 148 -7.72 10.00 -20.32
N GLY A 149 -6.85 9.12 -20.79
CA GLY A 149 -5.43 9.42 -21.01
C GLY A 149 -4.54 9.31 -19.77
N TYR A 150 -5.03 8.77 -18.65
CA TYR A 150 -4.18 8.53 -17.48
C TYR A 150 -3.29 7.32 -17.70
N ARG A 151 -2.02 7.45 -17.27
CA ARG A 151 -1.12 6.31 -17.07
C ARG A 151 -1.30 5.76 -15.65
N LEU A 152 -1.43 4.44 -15.56
CA LEU A 152 -1.50 3.74 -14.27
C LEU A 152 -0.09 3.40 -13.81
N VAL A 153 0.41 4.18 -12.87
CA VAL A 153 1.79 4.08 -12.38
C VAL A 153 1.83 3.69 -10.90
N THR A 154 3.02 3.46 -10.37
CA THR A 154 3.28 3.25 -8.93
C THR A 154 3.27 4.58 -8.17
N VAL A 155 3.28 4.54 -6.83
CA VAL A 155 3.33 5.79 -6.02
C VAL A 155 4.71 6.45 -6.13
N ALA A 156 5.76 5.69 -6.39
CA ALA A 156 7.09 6.22 -6.64
C ALA A 156 7.19 6.95 -7.99
N GLU A 157 6.55 6.43 -9.03
CA GLU A 157 6.54 7.06 -10.37
C GLU A 157 5.67 8.32 -10.44
N CYS A 158 4.51 8.33 -9.77
CA CYS A 158 3.53 9.42 -9.84
C CYS A 158 4.08 10.84 -9.53
N PRO A 159 4.88 11.07 -8.47
CA PRO A 159 5.45 12.38 -8.16
C PRO A 159 6.67 12.77 -9.03
N GLY A 160 7.07 11.95 -10.01
CA GLY A 160 8.21 12.25 -10.89
C GLY A 160 9.38 11.28 -10.79
N GLY A 161 9.14 10.00 -10.43
CA GLY A 161 10.16 8.94 -10.50
C GLY A 161 11.09 8.87 -9.29
N LEU A 162 10.52 8.76 -8.09
CA LEU A 162 11.27 8.45 -6.87
C LEU A 162 11.72 6.98 -6.86
N ALA A 163 12.73 6.65 -6.05
CA ALA A 163 13.12 5.27 -5.80
C ALA A 163 11.99 4.54 -5.02
N PRO A 164 11.44 3.42 -5.50
CA PRO A 164 10.33 2.71 -4.84
C PRO A 164 10.73 2.05 -3.52
N TYR A 165 12.02 1.73 -3.39
CA TYR A 165 12.63 1.03 -2.27
C TYR A 165 13.90 1.76 -1.86
N GLN A 166 14.25 1.66 -0.58
CA GLN A 166 15.50 2.23 -0.06
C GLN A 166 16.70 1.41 -0.51
N TRP A 167 16.51 0.10 -0.61
CA TRP A 167 17.48 -0.85 -1.12
C TRP A 167 16.78 -2.14 -1.54
N THR A 168 17.48 -2.94 -2.34
CA THR A 168 17.04 -4.25 -2.82
C THR A 168 18.18 -5.27 -2.65
N ALA A 169 17.84 -6.49 -2.30
CA ALA A 169 18.73 -7.64 -2.15
C ALA A 169 18.03 -8.89 -2.69
N PRO A 170 18.73 -10.03 -2.88
CA PRO A 170 18.08 -11.30 -3.12
C PRO A 170 17.12 -11.67 -1.97
N PRO A 171 15.93 -12.24 -2.25
CA PRO A 171 15.06 -12.76 -1.20
C PRO A 171 15.78 -13.81 -0.35
N GLN A 172 15.48 -13.84 0.95
CA GLN A 172 16.05 -14.84 1.84
C GLN A 172 15.34 -16.18 1.59
N THR A 173 16.11 -17.27 1.46
CA THR A 173 15.54 -18.63 1.41
C THR A 173 14.82 -18.91 2.73
N SER A 174 13.66 -19.56 2.67
CA SER A 174 12.81 -19.80 3.84
C SER A 174 13.60 -20.52 4.94
N VAL A 175 13.97 -19.81 5.99
CA VAL A 175 14.55 -20.42 7.18
C VAL A 175 13.44 -21.20 7.91
N PRO A 176 13.63 -22.49 8.24
CA PRO A 176 12.62 -23.30 8.92
C PRO A 176 12.19 -22.78 10.30
N SER A 177 12.97 -21.87 10.90
CA SER A 177 12.84 -21.44 12.29
C SER A 177 11.85 -20.31 12.56
N TRP A 178 11.08 -19.87 11.56
CA TRP A 178 10.05 -18.85 11.75
C TRP A 178 8.65 -19.38 11.39
N THR A 179 7.99 -19.95 12.38
CA THR A 179 6.52 -19.92 12.48
C THR A 179 6.14 -18.57 13.10
N CYS A 180 5.28 -17.79 12.45
CA CYS A 180 4.71 -16.58 13.06
C CYS A 180 3.84 -16.95 14.26
#